data_AF-A0ABD3NBN0-F1
#
_entry.id   AF-A0ABD3NBN0-F1
#
_cell.length_a   1.000
_cell.length_b   1.000
_cell.length_c   1.000
_cell.angle_alpha   90.00
_cell.angle_beta   90.00
_cell.angle_gamma   90.00
#
_symmetry.space_group_name_H-M   'P 1'
#
loop_
_entity.id
_entity.type
_entity.pdbx_description
1 polymer ?
#
loop_
_entity_poly.entity_id
_entity_poly.type
_entity_poly.pdbx_seq_one_letter_code
_entity_poly.pdbx_strand_id
1 'polypeptide(L)'
;MNQTRVKFDVMPPLPAAAIAAALIVLFLPIRPAIGAGHVAVMPDDEARAGRAAHGDVGDAPPVVAVARERRPPPPSHGSFVEVGDESPTAKNVAVRRIEDRGGGASFDPGSYAYLIVHYHKTGHHLSRQLRDFLVDGTDGDYPVSDGMENAFERRMHEEDTGCPRSVVLSPGVISVQAAPDFFCDAAVLVEHLLRQDEQDDDDGRGTNARARREKLGIKVVHLVRDPFSLAVSNWIYHAQYPTPELWVKDVDPCTEELWFGTQGYRDLVRPTLLSGDDPIMRYDDFDAIRGICVGLYRTRKEAREDKRPWSYYTHLRHLDPESALSMATTHMMGQGMTGGDIVRMANNVVKLRQAMQLEDQIRLSRHVVPDAKGRMIQVMTLSMEEFTREPRAATIRFLDFALGDSSPRDVKERIAAEYESSYRAKVREGNEHITNDKEITNGKYGGDVNIVEKREDLEGFLRHHDLFGRVLGNIERLINDALLESRRNFS
;
A
#
# COMPACT_ATOMS: atom_id res chain seq x y z
N MET A 1 -3.96 -38.13 -18.56
CA MET A 1 -3.28 -36.89 -18.15
C MET A 1 -2.31 -37.24 -17.03
N ASN A 2 -1.01 -37.22 -17.32
CA ASN A 2 0.04 -37.61 -16.37
C ASN A 2 0.22 -36.51 -15.31
N GLN A 3 -0.04 -36.84 -14.05
CA GLN A 3 0.35 -36.00 -12.92
C GLN A 3 1.84 -36.17 -12.64
N THR A 4 2.63 -35.19 -13.05
CA THR A 4 4.04 -35.07 -12.67
C THR A 4 4.08 -34.53 -11.23
N ARG A 5 4.47 -35.38 -10.27
CA ARG A 5 4.81 -34.93 -8.90
C ARG A 5 6.10 -34.13 -8.95
N VAL A 6 6.02 -32.84 -8.67
CA VAL A 6 7.18 -31.99 -8.38
C VAL A 6 7.70 -32.39 -7.01
N LYS A 7 8.92 -32.94 -6.95
CA LYS A 7 9.69 -33.09 -5.72
C LYS A 7 10.30 -31.73 -5.39
N PHE A 8 10.01 -31.21 -4.22
CA PHE A 8 10.78 -30.10 -3.63
C PHE A 8 12.01 -30.70 -2.95
N ASP A 9 13.19 -30.40 -3.48
CA ASP A 9 14.44 -30.66 -2.77
C ASP A 9 14.58 -29.63 -1.65
N VAL A 10 14.57 -30.13 -0.41
CA VAL A 10 14.87 -29.35 0.79
C VAL A 10 16.34 -28.92 0.69
N MET A 11 16.60 -27.61 0.60
CA MET A 11 17.96 -27.10 0.70
C MET A 11 18.59 -27.52 2.05
N PRO A 12 19.81 -28.06 2.06
CA PRO A 12 20.51 -28.33 3.30
C PRO A 12 20.79 -27.01 4.04
N PRO A 13 20.74 -26.99 5.38
CA PRO A 13 21.05 -25.80 6.15
C PRO A 13 22.49 -25.36 5.85
N LEU A 14 22.67 -24.07 5.57
CA LEU A 14 24.00 -23.49 5.43
C LEU A 14 24.77 -23.69 6.75
N PRO A 15 26.05 -24.08 6.69
CA PRO A 15 26.86 -24.23 7.89
C PRO A 15 26.98 -22.87 8.59
N ALA A 16 26.81 -22.84 9.91
CA ALA A 16 26.86 -21.63 10.74
C ALA A 16 28.13 -20.78 10.51
N ALA A 17 29.23 -21.39 10.04
CA ALA A 17 30.46 -20.72 9.66
C ALA A 17 30.34 -19.82 8.41
N ALA A 18 29.46 -20.14 7.46
CA ALA A 18 29.22 -19.31 6.26
C ALA A 18 28.44 -18.03 6.59
N ILE A 19 27.55 -18.09 7.58
CA ILE A 19 26.81 -16.92 8.10
C ILE A 19 27.74 -15.98 8.86
N ALA A 20 28.70 -16.53 9.62
CA ALA A 20 29.71 -15.74 10.32
C ALA A 20 30.71 -15.07 9.34
N ALA A 21 31.09 -15.73 8.25
CA ALA A 21 32.04 -15.18 7.27
C ALA A 21 31.44 -14.06 6.40
N ALA A 22 30.14 -14.13 6.07
CA ALA A 22 29.44 -13.06 5.37
C ALA A 22 29.28 -11.78 6.22
N LEU A 23 29.24 -11.93 7.55
CA LEU A 23 29.17 -10.80 8.50
C LEU A 23 30.51 -10.10 8.71
N ILE A 24 31.66 -10.75 8.50
CA ILE A 24 32.99 -10.15 8.73
C ILE A 24 33.44 -9.26 7.56
N VAL A 25 32.96 -9.50 6.34
CA VAL A 25 33.32 -8.68 5.16
C VAL A 25 32.63 -7.31 5.16
N LEU A 26 31.57 -7.13 5.95
CA LEU A 26 30.87 -5.85 6.11
C LEU A 26 31.52 -4.86 7.09
N PHE A 27 32.61 -5.24 7.79
CA PHE A 27 33.23 -4.42 8.84
C PHE A 27 34.71 -4.06 8.62
N LEU A 28 35.22 -4.15 7.39
CA LEU A 28 36.54 -3.60 7.05
C LEU A 28 36.42 -2.21 6.40
N PRO A 29 37.02 -1.15 6.98
CA PRO A 29 37.03 0.17 6.37
C PRO A 29 37.96 0.17 5.15
N ILE A 30 37.38 0.22 3.94
CA ILE A 30 38.13 0.52 2.72
C ILE A 30 38.38 2.03 2.68
N ARG A 31 39.63 2.45 2.92
CA ARG A 31 40.08 3.82 2.67
C ARG A 31 40.17 4.06 1.16
N PRO A 32 39.55 5.11 0.58
CA PRO A 32 39.87 5.52 -0.78
C PRO A 32 41.18 6.30 -0.80
N ALA A 33 42.09 5.89 -1.69
CA ALA A 33 43.28 6.65 -2.04
C ALA A 33 42.87 7.88 -2.86
N ILE A 34 43.20 9.07 -2.35
CA ILE A 34 43.05 10.34 -3.06
C ILE A 34 44.17 10.43 -4.12
N GLY A 35 43.79 10.30 -5.39
CA GLY A 35 44.64 10.63 -6.53
C GLY A 35 44.24 11.98 -7.09
N ALA A 36 45.13 12.97 -6.96
CA ALA A 36 45.01 14.27 -7.60
C ALA A 36 44.99 14.14 -9.13
N GLY A 37 43.98 14.70 -9.78
CA GLY A 37 43.86 14.76 -11.24
C GLY A 37 43.42 16.16 -11.68
N HIS A 38 44.17 16.72 -12.60
CA HIS A 38 44.15 18.12 -13.02
C HIS A 38 42.83 18.61 -13.63
N VAL A 39 42.51 19.87 -13.31
CA VAL A 39 41.53 20.71 -14.00
C VAL A 39 42.15 21.18 -15.32
N ALA A 40 41.58 20.77 -16.44
CA ALA A 40 41.82 21.37 -17.74
C ALA A 40 40.70 22.36 -18.05
N VAL A 41 41.05 23.64 -17.98
CA VAL A 41 40.29 24.78 -18.48
C VAL A 41 40.38 24.79 -20.01
N MET A 42 39.25 24.91 -20.70
CA MET A 42 39.18 25.33 -22.10
C MET A 42 38.03 26.34 -22.26
N PRO A 43 38.19 27.32 -23.17
CA PRO A 43 37.60 28.64 -23.00
C PRO A 43 36.31 28.87 -23.78
N ASP A 44 35.57 29.87 -23.31
CA ASP A 44 34.58 30.63 -24.06
C ASP A 44 35.22 31.27 -25.30
N ASP A 45 34.49 31.26 -26.42
CA ASP A 45 34.67 32.23 -27.50
C ASP A 45 33.29 32.76 -27.93
N GLU A 46 33.10 34.06 -27.68
CA GLU A 46 32.13 34.92 -28.34
C GLU A 46 32.49 35.10 -29.83
N ALA A 47 31.49 35.23 -30.71
CA ALA A 47 31.32 36.45 -31.52
C ALA A 47 30.25 36.33 -32.63
N ARG A 48 29.24 37.21 -32.49
CA ARG A 48 28.69 38.16 -33.48
C ARG A 48 27.96 37.70 -34.75
N ALA A 49 26.69 38.13 -34.76
CA ALA A 49 26.09 39.18 -35.61
C ALA A 49 25.35 38.79 -36.90
N GLY A 50 24.06 39.18 -36.94
CA GLY A 50 23.26 39.42 -38.14
C GLY A 50 21.92 40.07 -37.79
N ARG A 51 21.74 41.35 -38.13
CA ARG A 51 20.57 42.21 -37.90
C ARG A 51 19.54 42.14 -39.06
N ALA A 52 18.35 42.69 -38.76
CA ALA A 52 17.33 43.33 -39.64
C ALA A 52 16.18 42.41 -40.11
N ALA A 53 14.89 42.80 -40.14
CA ALA A 53 14.19 44.07 -39.87
C ALA A 53 12.66 43.86 -39.64
N HIS A 54 12.07 44.80 -38.89
CA HIS A 54 10.73 45.44 -38.95
C HIS A 54 9.41 44.66 -39.18
N GLY A 55 8.43 44.98 -38.31
CA GLY A 55 6.99 44.84 -38.53
C GLY A 55 6.15 45.26 -37.30
N ASP A 56 5.75 46.53 -37.26
CA ASP A 56 4.71 47.21 -36.43
C ASP A 56 3.34 46.47 -36.46
N VAL A 57 2.30 46.67 -35.63
CA VAL A 57 1.86 47.53 -34.50
C VAL A 57 0.62 46.83 -33.90
N GLY A 58 0.34 46.98 -32.60
CA GLY A 58 -0.97 46.62 -32.04
C GLY A 58 -1.11 46.92 -30.55
N ASP A 59 -1.74 48.06 -30.25
CA ASP A 59 -2.01 48.62 -28.93
C ASP A 59 -2.80 47.70 -27.98
N ALA A 60 -2.35 47.62 -26.72
CA ALA A 60 -3.14 47.16 -25.57
C ALA A 60 -2.68 47.86 -24.26
N PRO A 61 -3.60 48.12 -23.30
CA PRO A 61 -3.40 49.06 -22.19
C PRO A 61 -2.56 48.48 -21.02
N PRO A 62 -2.07 49.34 -20.10
CA PRO A 62 -1.01 48.96 -19.18
C PRO A 62 -1.52 48.13 -17.99
N VAL A 63 -0.89 46.98 -17.76
CA VAL A 63 -1.01 46.23 -16.51
C VAL A 63 0.08 46.73 -15.56
N VAL A 64 -0.36 47.20 -14.39
CA VAL A 64 0.48 47.59 -13.26
C VAL A 64 1.29 46.38 -12.78
N ALA A 65 2.60 46.41 -13.02
CA ALA A 65 3.53 45.42 -12.48
C ALA A 65 3.89 45.79 -11.04
N VAL A 66 3.42 45.00 -10.08
CA VAL A 66 3.89 45.03 -8.69
C VAL A 66 5.27 44.37 -8.66
N ALA A 67 6.29 45.17 -8.36
CA ALA A 67 7.66 44.71 -8.13
C ALA A 67 7.69 43.76 -6.93
N ARG A 68 8.07 42.49 -7.15
CA ARG A 68 8.45 41.56 -6.08
C ARG A 68 9.93 41.79 -5.77
N GLU A 69 10.20 42.25 -4.55
CA GLU A 69 11.53 42.34 -3.97
C GLU A 69 12.25 40.99 -4.03
N ARG A 70 13.48 41.02 -4.54
CA ARG A 70 14.44 39.91 -4.45
C ARG A 70 14.93 39.82 -3.01
N ARG A 71 14.61 38.73 -2.30
CA ARG A 71 15.29 38.38 -1.06
C ARG A 71 16.70 37.86 -1.37
N PRO A 72 17.73 38.26 -0.61
CA PRO A 72 19.06 37.68 -0.73
C PRO A 72 19.08 36.24 -0.20
N PRO A 73 20.00 35.38 -0.68
CA PRO A 73 20.17 34.04 -0.13
C PRO A 73 20.75 34.11 1.28
N PRO A 74 20.38 33.19 2.20
CA PRO A 74 21.03 33.10 3.49
C PRO A 74 22.44 32.53 3.36
N PRO A 75 23.36 32.86 4.29
CA PRO A 75 24.75 32.49 4.23
C PRO A 75 24.95 30.99 4.52
N SER A 76 25.83 30.38 3.74
CA SER A 76 26.41 29.07 3.99
C SER A 76 27.32 29.13 5.22
N HIS A 77 26.93 28.46 6.30
CA HIS A 77 27.84 28.07 7.38
C HIS A 77 27.94 26.55 7.42
N GLY A 78 29.14 26.07 7.15
CA GLY A 78 29.55 24.74 7.56
C GLY A 78 29.92 24.74 9.04
N SER A 79 29.55 23.67 9.73
CA SER A 79 30.31 23.15 10.87
C SER A 79 29.87 21.71 11.13
N PHE A 80 30.88 20.84 11.14
CA PHE A 80 30.91 19.51 11.71
C PHE A 80 30.11 19.39 13.02
N VAL A 81 29.29 18.34 13.11
CA VAL A 81 28.96 17.69 14.39
C VAL A 81 29.03 16.19 14.15
N GLU A 82 30.06 15.55 14.71
CA GLU A 82 30.00 14.13 15.03
C GLU A 82 28.99 13.97 16.17
N VAL A 83 27.88 13.27 15.92
CA VAL A 83 27.07 12.65 16.98
C VAL A 83 27.04 11.17 16.64
N GLY A 84 27.84 10.40 17.36
CA GLY A 84 27.57 8.99 17.56
C GLY A 84 26.40 8.90 18.52
N ASP A 85 25.32 8.28 18.07
CA ASP A 85 24.36 7.65 18.97
C ASP A 85 23.79 6.41 18.27
N GLU A 86 24.07 5.24 18.84
CA GLU A 86 23.53 3.97 18.38
C GLU A 86 22.04 3.95 18.70
N SER A 87 21.20 4.26 17.71
CA SER A 87 19.77 3.99 17.80
C SER A 87 19.56 2.51 18.14
N PRO A 88 18.74 2.17 19.15
CA PRO A 88 18.52 0.78 19.54
C PRO A 88 17.84 0.04 18.37
N THR A 89 18.64 -0.70 17.60
CA THR A 89 18.18 -1.50 16.46
C THR A 89 16.95 -2.34 16.82
N ALA A 90 16.04 -2.58 15.88
CA ALA A 90 14.84 -3.42 16.00
C ALA A 90 15.01 -4.70 16.85
N LYS A 91 16.22 -5.28 16.85
CA LYS A 91 16.62 -6.39 17.74
C LYS A 91 16.35 -6.07 19.21
N ASN A 92 16.79 -4.92 19.72
CA ASN A 92 16.75 -4.53 21.13
C ASN A 92 15.32 -4.29 21.65
N VAL A 93 14.44 -3.66 20.85
CA VAL A 93 13.03 -3.44 21.21
C VAL A 93 12.29 -4.77 21.36
N ALA A 94 12.57 -5.72 20.46
CA ALA A 94 12.03 -7.07 20.57
C ALA A 94 12.64 -7.88 21.74
N VAL A 95 13.88 -7.61 22.19
CA VAL A 95 14.58 -8.37 23.28
C VAL A 95 13.78 -8.42 24.56
N ARG A 96 13.35 -7.27 25.08
CA ARG A 96 12.85 -7.19 26.46
C ARG A 96 11.50 -7.87 26.71
N ARG A 97 10.65 -8.03 25.69
CA ARG A 97 9.23 -8.40 25.89
C ARG A 97 8.91 -9.89 25.95
N ILE A 98 9.86 -10.75 25.57
CA ILE A 98 9.57 -12.17 25.35
C ILE A 98 9.72 -13.01 26.64
N GLU A 99 10.44 -12.49 27.64
CA GLU A 99 10.80 -13.26 28.85
C GLU A 99 9.66 -13.33 29.90
N ASP A 100 8.63 -12.46 29.84
CA ASP A 100 7.58 -12.36 30.89
C ASP A 100 6.29 -13.21 30.66
N ARG A 101 6.21 -14.04 29.61
CA ARG A 101 4.96 -14.71 29.17
C ARG A 101 4.63 -16.08 29.81
N GLY A 102 5.22 -16.41 30.96
CA GLY A 102 5.16 -17.76 31.55
C GLY A 102 3.84 -18.18 32.25
N GLY A 103 2.78 -17.38 32.26
CA GLY A 103 1.52 -17.69 32.96
C GLY A 103 0.31 -17.59 32.03
N GLY A 104 -0.68 -18.48 32.20
CA GLY A 104 -1.92 -18.55 31.40
C GLY A 104 -2.87 -17.36 31.58
N ALA A 105 -2.37 -16.15 31.35
CA ALA A 105 -3.16 -14.92 31.35
C ALA A 105 -4.17 -14.96 30.19
N SER A 106 -5.41 -14.60 30.50
CA SER A 106 -6.46 -14.38 29.50
C SER A 106 -6.01 -13.37 28.46
N PHE A 107 -6.29 -13.62 27.17
CA PHE A 107 -6.01 -12.70 26.08
C PHE A 107 -6.65 -11.31 26.35
N ASP A 108 -5.83 -10.26 26.37
CA ASP A 108 -6.28 -8.86 26.50
C ASP A 108 -6.17 -8.12 25.15
N PRO A 109 -7.30 -7.83 24.47
CA PRO A 109 -7.32 -7.02 23.26
C PRO A 109 -6.62 -5.67 23.43
N GLY A 110 -6.75 -5.04 24.60
CA GLY A 110 -6.20 -3.70 24.85
C GLY A 110 -4.66 -3.67 24.93
N SER A 111 -4.00 -4.82 24.94
CA SER A 111 -2.54 -4.93 24.90
C SER A 111 -1.96 -5.03 23.47
N TYR A 112 -2.81 -5.11 22.44
CA TYR A 112 -2.40 -5.15 21.03
C TYR A 112 -2.79 -3.87 20.30
N ALA A 113 -1.94 -3.41 19.40
CA ALA A 113 -2.37 -2.45 18.37
C ALA A 113 -3.08 -3.20 17.25
N TYR A 114 -4.09 -2.59 16.62
CA TYR A 114 -4.79 -3.14 15.48
C TYR A 114 -4.59 -2.27 14.26
N LEU A 115 -4.22 -2.87 13.13
CA LEU A 115 -4.06 -2.17 11.86
C LEU A 115 -4.90 -2.85 10.78
N ILE A 116 -5.95 -2.19 10.32
CA ILE A 116 -6.76 -2.63 9.19
C ILE A 116 -6.20 -1.98 7.93
N VAL A 117 -5.69 -2.80 7.01
CA VAL A 117 -5.16 -2.35 5.72
C VAL A 117 -6.16 -2.69 4.63
N HIS A 118 -6.53 -1.71 3.80
CA HIS A 118 -7.40 -1.94 2.65
C HIS A 118 -6.90 -1.26 1.38
N TYR A 119 -7.42 -1.71 0.24
CA TYR A 119 -7.14 -1.16 -1.08
C TYR A 119 -8.46 -0.81 -1.74
N HIS A 120 -8.47 0.28 -2.52
CA HIS A 120 -9.65 0.72 -3.26
C HIS A 120 -10.87 1.10 -2.38
N LYS A 121 -11.96 1.56 -3.01
CA LYS A 121 -13.13 2.13 -2.33
C LYS A 121 -14.04 1.10 -1.68
N THR A 122 -14.12 -0.11 -2.22
CA THR A 122 -14.89 -1.19 -1.55
C THR A 122 -14.26 -1.56 -0.21
N GLY A 123 -12.92 -1.55 -0.14
CA GLY A 123 -12.17 -1.78 1.10
C GLY A 123 -12.44 -0.71 2.16
N HIS A 124 -12.61 0.55 1.76
CA HIS A 124 -12.90 1.67 2.66
C HIS A 124 -14.18 1.47 3.50
N HIS A 125 -15.26 1.04 2.86
CA HIS A 125 -16.53 0.81 3.57
C HIS A 125 -16.41 -0.35 4.54
N LEU A 126 -15.77 -1.44 4.10
CA LEU A 126 -15.60 -2.61 4.96
C LEU A 126 -14.69 -2.31 6.16
N SER A 127 -13.54 -1.67 5.95
CA SER A 127 -12.58 -1.40 7.03
C SER A 127 -13.18 -0.53 8.13
N ARG A 128 -14.00 0.47 7.76
CA ARG A 128 -14.78 1.26 8.73
C ARG A 128 -15.75 0.41 9.53
N GLN A 129 -16.55 -0.43 8.86
CA GLN A 129 -17.50 -1.30 9.56
C GLN A 129 -16.81 -2.30 10.48
N LEU A 130 -15.70 -2.91 10.03
CA LEU A 130 -14.90 -3.83 10.84
C LEU A 130 -14.33 -3.15 12.09
N ARG A 131 -13.82 -1.92 11.94
CA ARG A 131 -13.37 -1.09 13.05
C ARG A 131 -14.51 -0.82 14.04
N ASP A 132 -15.67 -0.41 13.54
CA ASP A 132 -16.82 -0.10 14.39
C ASP A 132 -17.28 -1.35 15.18
N PHE A 133 -17.24 -2.55 14.57
CA PHE A 133 -17.53 -3.81 15.29
C PHE A 133 -16.56 -4.15 16.42
N LEU A 134 -15.29 -3.79 16.29
CA LEU A 134 -14.33 -3.99 17.37
C LEU A 134 -14.59 -3.02 18.53
N VAL A 135 -15.03 -1.80 18.23
CA VAL A 135 -15.42 -0.83 19.26
C VAL A 135 -16.70 -1.29 19.97
N ASP A 136 -17.73 -1.65 19.21
CA ASP A 136 -19.05 -2.04 19.75
C ASP A 136 -19.01 -3.38 20.49
N GLY A 137 -18.15 -4.32 20.07
CA GLY A 137 -18.08 -5.66 20.64
C GLY A 137 -17.45 -5.77 22.03
N THR A 138 -17.07 -4.65 22.64
CA THR A 138 -16.19 -4.64 23.83
C THR A 138 -16.74 -3.86 25.03
N ASP A 139 -18.06 -3.62 25.07
CA ASP A 139 -18.78 -2.91 26.15
C ASP A 139 -18.12 -1.58 26.58
N GLY A 140 -17.39 -0.93 25.66
CA GLY A 140 -16.72 0.35 25.88
C GLY A 140 -15.36 0.27 26.59
N ASP A 141 -14.86 -0.92 26.92
CA ASP A 141 -13.58 -1.04 27.60
C ASP A 141 -12.39 -0.87 26.62
N TYR A 142 -12.25 -1.70 25.57
CA TYR A 142 -11.17 -1.66 24.56
C TYR A 142 -11.48 -2.61 23.39
N PRO A 143 -11.06 -2.35 22.13
CA PRO A 143 -10.16 -1.29 21.68
C PRO A 143 -10.86 0.00 21.21
N VAL A 144 -10.15 1.12 21.30
CA VAL A 144 -10.61 2.46 20.90
C VAL A 144 -10.24 2.73 19.44
N SER A 145 -11.15 3.33 18.69
CA SER A 145 -10.89 3.81 17.33
C SER A 145 -10.29 5.21 17.36
N ASP A 146 -9.26 5.46 16.53
CA ASP A 146 -8.79 6.84 16.28
C ASP A 146 -9.79 7.68 15.46
N GLY A 147 -10.87 7.05 14.98
CA GLY A 147 -11.94 7.67 14.19
C GLY A 147 -11.56 8.01 12.76
N MET A 148 -10.27 8.00 12.41
CA MET A 148 -9.73 8.55 11.17
C MET A 148 -9.47 7.43 10.16
N GLU A 149 -9.71 7.72 8.88
CA GLU A 149 -9.14 6.91 7.82
C GLU A 149 -7.75 7.45 7.51
N ASN A 150 -6.78 6.55 7.40
CA ASN A 150 -5.35 6.86 7.32
C ASN A 150 -4.82 7.34 8.67
N ALA A 151 -4.63 6.38 9.57
CA ALA A 151 -4.02 6.61 10.88
C ALA A 151 -2.63 7.25 10.79
N PHE A 152 -1.95 7.09 9.65
CA PHE A 152 -0.73 7.80 9.30
C PHE A 152 -0.79 8.34 7.86
N GLU A 153 0.20 9.17 7.49
CA GLU A 153 0.18 9.93 6.24
C GLU A 153 -0.10 9.03 5.02
N ARG A 154 -1.17 9.37 4.30
CA ARG A 154 -1.65 8.54 3.18
C ARG A 154 -0.65 8.58 2.02
N ARG A 155 -0.15 7.40 1.61
CA ARG A 155 0.73 7.22 0.44
C ARG A 155 1.98 8.11 0.51
N MET A 156 2.48 8.27 1.73
CA MET A 156 3.72 8.97 2.05
C MET A 156 4.63 8.02 2.81
N HIS A 157 5.91 8.10 2.51
CA HIS A 157 6.96 7.33 3.18
C HIS A 157 8.15 8.22 3.51
N GLU A 158 9.03 7.76 4.39
CA GLU A 158 10.30 8.41 4.69
C GLU A 158 11.28 8.15 3.55
N GLU A 159 12.08 9.15 3.20
CA GLU A 159 13.00 9.09 2.04
C GLU A 159 14.11 8.07 2.24
N ASP A 160 14.60 7.95 3.47
CA ASP A 160 15.72 7.10 3.87
C ASP A 160 15.30 5.65 4.10
N THR A 161 14.15 5.44 4.75
CA THR A 161 13.70 4.09 5.09
C THR A 161 12.77 3.49 4.05
N GLY A 162 11.96 4.30 3.36
CA GLY A 162 10.84 3.83 2.54
C GLY A 162 9.67 3.28 3.36
N CYS A 163 9.66 3.44 4.69
CA CYS A 163 8.53 3.07 5.55
C CYS A 163 7.50 4.22 5.57
N PRO A 164 6.22 3.95 5.86
CA PRO A 164 5.25 5.03 5.97
C PRO A 164 5.65 6.05 7.04
N ARG A 165 5.40 7.34 6.78
CA ARG A 165 5.71 8.41 7.75
C ARG A 165 4.79 8.33 8.95
N SER A 166 5.33 8.66 10.12
CA SER A 166 4.53 8.87 11.34
C SER A 166 3.71 7.64 11.76
N VAL A 167 4.25 6.44 11.57
CA VAL A 167 3.60 5.20 12.03
C VAL A 167 3.68 5.15 13.56
N VAL A 168 2.57 5.53 14.20
CA VAL A 168 2.36 5.40 15.64
C VAL A 168 1.14 4.51 15.85
N LEU A 169 1.37 3.34 16.46
CA LEU A 169 0.34 2.33 16.65
C LEU A 169 0.27 1.97 18.13
N SER A 170 -0.61 2.65 18.86
CA SER A 170 -0.72 2.52 20.31
C SER A 170 -1.52 1.27 20.70
N PRO A 171 -1.22 0.65 21.86
CA PRO A 171 -1.93 -0.55 22.31
C PRO A 171 -3.40 -0.23 22.60
N GLY A 172 -4.28 -1.15 22.21
CA GLY A 172 -5.72 -0.99 22.32
C GLY A 172 -6.31 0.02 21.34
N VAL A 173 -5.56 0.48 20.34
CA VAL A 173 -6.05 1.38 19.29
C VAL A 173 -6.27 0.60 17.99
N ILE A 174 -7.41 0.86 17.33
CA ILE A 174 -7.71 0.39 15.97
C ILE A 174 -7.40 1.51 14.99
N SER A 175 -6.40 1.26 14.16
CA SER A 175 -5.99 2.12 13.07
C SER A 175 -6.44 1.56 11.73
N VAL A 176 -6.94 2.42 10.84
CA VAL A 176 -7.31 2.05 9.48
C VAL A 176 -6.39 2.77 8.51
N GLN A 177 -5.79 2.04 7.56
CA GLN A 177 -4.90 2.61 6.56
C GLN A 177 -5.28 2.17 5.14
N ALA A 178 -5.55 3.14 4.28
CA ALA A 178 -5.73 2.89 2.86
C ALA A 178 -4.35 2.79 2.19
N ALA A 179 -4.05 1.61 1.64
CA ALA A 179 -2.93 1.38 0.74
C ALA A 179 -1.59 1.97 1.27
N PRO A 180 -1.06 1.47 2.40
CA PRO A 180 0.21 1.94 2.97
C PRO A 180 1.41 1.63 2.07
N ASP A 181 2.41 2.51 2.14
CA ASP A 181 3.69 2.39 1.44
C ASP A 181 4.70 1.58 2.27
N PHE A 182 4.53 0.25 2.35
CA PHE A 182 5.52 -0.63 3.00
C PHE A 182 6.70 -0.92 2.06
N PHE A 183 7.43 0.09 1.62
CA PHE A 183 8.56 -0.10 0.69
C PHE A 183 9.86 -0.47 1.42
N CYS A 184 9.97 -0.09 2.69
CA CYS A 184 11.12 -0.36 3.55
C CYS A 184 11.49 -1.83 3.73
N ASP A 185 12.72 -2.07 4.18
CA ASP A 185 13.20 -3.39 4.59
C ASP A 185 12.38 -3.98 5.72
N ALA A 186 12.27 -5.31 5.74
CA ALA A 186 11.47 -6.03 6.73
C ALA A 186 11.90 -5.73 8.17
N ALA A 187 13.19 -5.50 8.42
CA ALA A 187 13.69 -5.14 9.74
C ALA A 187 13.17 -3.79 10.22
N VAL A 188 13.17 -2.79 9.34
CA VAL A 188 12.65 -1.45 9.65
C VAL A 188 11.14 -1.51 9.80
N LEU A 189 10.44 -2.26 8.93
CA LEU A 189 9.00 -2.46 9.07
C LEU A 189 8.63 -3.10 10.42
N VAL A 190 9.34 -4.15 10.85
CA VAL A 190 9.13 -4.76 12.18
C VAL A 190 9.32 -3.75 13.30
N GLU A 191 10.34 -2.89 13.19
CA GLU A 191 10.58 -1.82 14.16
C GLU A 191 9.38 -0.86 14.24
N HIS A 192 8.94 -0.30 13.11
CA HIS A 192 7.80 0.64 13.08
C HIS A 192 6.52 0.01 13.61
N LEU A 193 6.24 -1.26 13.25
CA LEU A 193 5.04 -1.96 13.70
C LEU A 193 5.05 -2.27 15.21
N LEU A 194 6.23 -2.50 15.80
CA LEU A 194 6.38 -2.88 17.22
C LEU A 194 6.82 -1.73 18.14
N ARG A 195 7.18 -0.57 17.58
CA ARG A 195 7.55 0.64 18.30
C ARG A 195 6.47 0.96 19.34
N GLN A 196 6.93 1.29 20.54
CA GLN A 196 6.09 1.83 21.59
C GLN A 196 5.94 3.32 21.34
N ASP A 197 4.73 3.81 21.57
CA ASP A 197 4.48 5.23 21.55
C ASP A 197 5.19 5.84 22.75
N GLU A 198 6.35 6.47 22.50
CA GLU A 198 7.13 7.14 23.54
C GLU A 198 6.51 8.46 23.96
N GLN A 199 5.42 8.90 23.29
CA GLN A 199 4.91 10.26 23.41
C GLN A 199 4.75 10.68 24.87
N ASP A 200 5.54 11.71 25.16
CA ASP A 200 6.11 12.02 26.46
C ASP A 200 5.04 12.46 27.47
N ASP A 201 5.13 11.92 28.68
CA ASP A 201 4.37 12.36 29.87
C ASP A 201 4.91 13.71 30.42
N ASP A 202 5.45 14.61 29.58
CA ASP A 202 6.20 15.77 30.10
C ASP A 202 5.29 16.85 30.72
N ASP A 203 3.97 16.75 30.58
CA ASP A 203 3.05 17.74 31.14
C ASP A 203 2.75 17.52 32.63
N GLY A 204 3.20 16.42 33.26
CA GLY A 204 3.14 16.20 34.71
C GLY A 204 1.76 16.32 35.38
N ARG A 205 0.69 16.46 34.59
CA ARG A 205 -0.70 16.73 35.01
C ARG A 205 -1.67 15.87 34.20
N GLY A 206 -1.63 14.57 34.42
CA GLY A 206 -2.56 13.62 33.80
C GLY A 206 -3.03 12.58 34.78
N THR A 207 -4.01 12.91 35.63
CA THR A 207 -4.62 12.01 36.62
C THR A 207 -5.47 10.88 36.05
N ASN A 208 -5.41 10.62 34.74
CA ASN A 208 -6.01 9.43 34.17
C ASN A 208 -4.91 8.40 33.93
N ALA A 209 -4.56 7.73 35.01
CA ALA A 209 -3.83 6.47 35.05
C ALA A 209 -4.63 5.34 34.36
N ARG A 210 -5.05 5.54 33.10
CA ARG A 210 -5.16 4.44 32.15
C ARG A 210 -3.72 3.96 31.99
N ALA A 211 -3.29 3.11 32.94
CA ALA A 211 -1.94 2.60 33.07
C ALA A 211 -1.42 2.28 31.68
N ARG A 212 -0.31 2.91 31.28
CA ARG A 212 0.36 2.72 29.99
C ARG A 212 0.45 1.21 29.74
N ARG A 213 -0.49 0.67 28.98
CA ARG A 213 -0.55 -0.76 28.73
C ARG A 213 0.66 -1.08 27.87
N GLU A 214 1.37 -2.13 28.24
CA GLU A 214 2.47 -2.55 27.41
C GLU A 214 1.93 -3.09 26.09
N LYS A 215 2.42 -2.55 24.97
CA LYS A 215 2.12 -3.09 23.65
C LYS A 215 2.80 -4.45 23.48
N LEU A 216 2.00 -5.50 23.61
CA LEU A 216 2.42 -6.90 23.46
C LEU A 216 2.65 -7.29 21.99
N GLY A 217 2.05 -6.56 21.05
CA GLY A 217 2.19 -6.83 19.63
C GLY A 217 1.22 -6.02 18.78
N ILE A 218 1.08 -6.44 17.54
CA ILE A 218 0.19 -5.89 16.54
C ILE A 218 -0.59 -7.00 15.84
N LYS A 219 -1.88 -6.74 15.62
CA LYS A 219 -2.76 -7.53 14.78
C LYS A 219 -3.08 -6.74 13.51
N VAL A 220 -2.58 -7.23 12.37
CA VAL A 220 -2.84 -6.64 11.06
C VAL A 220 -3.98 -7.42 10.39
N VAL A 221 -5.05 -6.72 10.03
CA VAL A 221 -6.12 -7.25 9.18
C VAL A 221 -5.90 -6.71 7.78
N HIS A 222 -5.40 -7.57 6.90
CA HIS A 222 -5.03 -7.21 5.54
C HIS A 222 -6.14 -7.62 4.56
N LEU A 223 -6.97 -6.66 4.20
CA LEU A 223 -8.04 -6.83 3.23
C LEU A 223 -7.46 -6.82 1.82
N VAL A 224 -7.56 -7.95 1.11
CA VAL A 224 -7.03 -8.14 -0.25
C VAL A 224 -8.15 -8.42 -1.23
N ARG A 225 -7.89 -8.16 -2.51
CA ARG A 225 -8.82 -8.42 -3.61
C ARG A 225 -8.16 -9.27 -4.68
N ASP A 226 -8.97 -10.04 -5.41
CA ASP A 226 -8.50 -10.59 -6.67
C ASP A 226 -8.07 -9.43 -7.61
N PRO A 227 -6.86 -9.46 -8.19
CA PRO A 227 -6.33 -8.33 -8.94
C PRO A 227 -7.10 -8.05 -10.24
N PHE A 228 -7.72 -9.06 -10.85
CA PHE A 228 -8.56 -8.89 -12.05
C PHE A 228 -9.89 -8.20 -11.69
N SER A 229 -10.58 -8.73 -10.68
CA SER A 229 -11.77 -8.14 -10.06
C SER A 229 -11.53 -6.69 -9.62
N LEU A 230 -10.38 -6.40 -9.01
CA LEU A 230 -9.98 -5.06 -8.60
C LEU A 230 -9.80 -4.12 -9.80
N ALA A 231 -9.12 -4.56 -10.86
CA ALA A 231 -8.93 -3.76 -12.07
C ALA A 231 -10.26 -3.38 -12.75
N VAL A 232 -11.15 -4.36 -12.91
CA VAL A 232 -12.48 -4.14 -13.52
C VAL A 232 -13.35 -3.25 -12.63
N SER A 233 -13.40 -3.51 -11.32
CA SER A 233 -14.12 -2.68 -10.36
C SER A 233 -13.61 -1.24 -10.33
N ASN A 234 -12.30 -1.03 -10.50
CA ASN A 234 -11.71 0.30 -10.58
C ASN A 234 -12.19 1.07 -11.82
N TRP A 235 -12.14 0.44 -13.00
CA TRP A 235 -12.65 1.07 -14.22
C TRP A 235 -14.13 1.41 -14.09
N ILE A 236 -14.96 0.43 -13.68
CA ILE A 236 -16.40 0.60 -13.49
C ILE A 236 -16.68 1.75 -12.52
N TYR A 237 -15.94 1.86 -11.41
CA TYR A 237 -16.11 2.92 -10.43
C TYR A 237 -15.84 4.31 -11.02
N HIS A 238 -14.72 4.49 -11.71
CA HIS A 238 -14.30 5.79 -12.22
C HIS A 238 -14.96 6.21 -13.53
N ALA A 239 -15.55 5.27 -14.27
CA ALA A 239 -16.27 5.57 -15.51
C ALA A 239 -17.74 6.01 -15.29
N GLN A 240 -18.27 5.94 -14.08
CA GLN A 240 -19.67 6.30 -13.79
C GLN A 240 -19.99 7.76 -14.15
N TYR A 241 -21.26 8.06 -14.40
CA TYR A 241 -21.76 9.42 -14.57
C TYR A 241 -22.88 9.73 -13.57
N PRO A 242 -22.68 10.74 -12.70
CA PRO A 242 -21.42 11.46 -12.45
C PRO A 242 -20.32 10.52 -11.92
N THR A 243 -19.04 10.86 -12.13
CA THR A 243 -17.94 10.14 -11.47
C THR A 243 -18.01 10.40 -9.96
N PRO A 244 -17.89 9.37 -9.10
CA PRO A 244 -17.89 9.54 -7.65
C PRO A 244 -16.69 10.36 -7.15
N GLU A 245 -15.59 10.40 -7.91
CA GLU A 245 -14.40 11.15 -7.54
C GLU A 245 -14.04 12.18 -8.60
N LEU A 246 -13.74 13.41 -8.19
CA LEU A 246 -13.47 14.50 -9.13
C LEU A 246 -12.04 14.46 -9.68
N TRP A 247 -11.08 13.90 -8.93
CA TRP A 247 -9.66 13.88 -9.32
C TRP A 247 -9.41 13.19 -10.66
N VAL A 248 -10.26 12.26 -11.11
CA VAL A 248 -10.13 11.62 -12.43
C VAL A 248 -10.30 12.60 -13.59
N LYS A 249 -10.78 13.81 -13.34
CA LYS A 249 -10.89 14.86 -14.37
C LYS A 249 -9.61 15.67 -14.51
N ASP A 250 -8.73 15.62 -13.51
CA ASP A 250 -7.60 16.54 -13.38
C ASP A 250 -6.23 15.83 -13.45
N VAL A 251 -6.20 14.48 -13.44
CA VAL A 251 -4.96 13.69 -13.45
C VAL A 251 -4.56 13.23 -14.86
N ASP A 252 -3.26 13.27 -15.17
CA ASP A 252 -2.66 12.49 -16.28
C ASP A 252 -2.28 11.11 -15.71
N PRO A 253 -2.96 10.03 -16.12
CA PRO A 253 -2.78 8.70 -15.52
C PRO A 253 -1.46 8.04 -15.93
N CYS A 254 -0.68 8.68 -16.83
CA CYS A 254 0.57 8.17 -17.37
C CYS A 254 1.78 9.03 -16.95
N THR A 255 1.57 10.08 -16.15
CA THR A 255 2.66 10.91 -15.62
C THR A 255 3.46 10.10 -14.60
N GLU A 256 4.78 10.23 -14.64
CA GLU A 256 5.63 9.61 -13.63
C GLU A 256 5.55 10.45 -12.35
N GLU A 257 5.01 9.86 -11.30
CA GLU A 257 4.98 10.47 -9.96
C GLU A 257 6.33 10.22 -9.28
N LEU A 258 6.99 11.30 -8.88
CA LEU A 258 8.29 11.27 -8.22
C LEU A 258 8.14 11.71 -6.77
N TRP A 259 8.53 10.84 -5.83
CA TRP A 259 8.78 11.21 -4.44
C TRP A 259 10.18 11.82 -4.33
N PHE A 260 10.31 12.84 -3.49
CA PHE A 260 11.58 13.54 -3.24
C PHE A 260 12.29 14.02 -4.51
N GLY A 261 11.51 14.29 -5.57
CA GLY A 261 12.00 14.74 -6.88
C GLY A 261 12.83 13.73 -7.66
N THR A 262 13.09 12.54 -7.13
CA THR A 262 14.07 11.59 -7.71
C THR A 262 13.57 10.15 -7.77
N GLN A 263 12.65 9.77 -6.89
CA GLN A 263 12.25 8.38 -6.71
C GLN A 263 10.89 8.10 -7.35
N GLY A 264 10.87 7.28 -8.40
CA GLY A 264 9.61 6.87 -9.03
C GLY A 264 8.92 5.74 -8.27
N TYR A 265 7.60 5.61 -8.47
CA TYR A 265 6.81 4.50 -7.87
C TYR A 265 7.40 3.13 -8.22
N ARG A 266 7.90 2.96 -9.45
CA ARG A 266 8.58 1.73 -9.88
C ARG A 266 9.81 1.43 -9.04
N ASP A 267 10.59 2.43 -8.66
CA ASP A 267 11.86 2.24 -7.96
C ASP A 267 11.63 1.76 -6.53
N LEU A 268 10.49 2.15 -5.94
CA LEU A 268 10.07 1.75 -4.60
C LEU A 268 9.60 0.30 -4.50
N VAL A 269 8.88 -0.18 -5.52
CA VAL A 269 8.29 -1.52 -5.49
C VAL A 269 9.13 -2.59 -6.19
N ARG A 270 10.01 -2.19 -7.12
CA ARG A 270 10.89 -3.12 -7.88
C ARG A 270 11.70 -4.06 -6.99
N PRO A 271 12.34 -3.61 -5.89
CA PRO A 271 13.12 -4.51 -5.04
C PRO A 271 12.30 -5.70 -4.54
N THR A 272 11.03 -5.50 -4.24
CA THR A 272 10.13 -6.58 -3.79
C THR A 272 9.64 -7.45 -4.93
N LEU A 273 9.17 -6.84 -6.03
CA LEU A 273 8.43 -7.56 -7.07
C LEU A 273 9.32 -8.28 -8.09
N LEU A 274 10.58 -7.87 -8.19
CA LEU A 274 11.57 -8.48 -9.08
C LEU A 274 12.46 -9.50 -8.34
N SER A 275 12.23 -9.72 -7.05
CA SER A 275 13.01 -10.65 -6.22
C SER A 275 12.48 -12.08 -6.30
N GLY A 276 13.40 -13.04 -6.09
CA GLY A 276 13.11 -14.48 -6.06
C GLY A 276 13.27 -15.19 -7.40
N ASP A 277 13.19 -16.52 -7.37
CA ASP A 277 13.36 -17.37 -8.58
C ASP A 277 12.17 -17.22 -9.55
N ASP A 278 10.98 -16.95 -9.01
CA ASP A 278 9.74 -16.70 -9.75
C ASP A 278 9.22 -15.28 -9.46
N PRO A 279 9.84 -14.24 -10.04
CA PRO A 279 9.49 -12.86 -9.72
C PRO A 279 8.07 -12.52 -10.20
N ILE A 280 7.36 -11.70 -9.43
CA ILE A 280 5.98 -11.28 -9.72
C ILE A 280 5.95 -10.50 -11.04
N MET A 281 6.94 -9.62 -11.24
CA MET A 281 7.12 -8.80 -12.43
C MET A 281 8.50 -9.03 -13.05
N ARG A 282 8.65 -8.65 -14.32
CA ARG A 282 9.93 -8.54 -15.03
C ARG A 282 10.39 -7.09 -15.07
N TYR A 283 11.68 -6.90 -15.33
CA TYR A 283 12.29 -5.57 -15.45
C TYR A 283 11.55 -4.67 -16.45
N ASP A 284 11.20 -5.20 -17.62
CA ASP A 284 10.58 -4.44 -18.71
C ASP A 284 9.07 -4.21 -18.51
N ASP A 285 8.45 -4.81 -17.48
CA ASP A 285 6.99 -4.73 -17.29
C ASP A 285 6.53 -3.32 -16.97
N PHE A 286 7.29 -2.56 -16.20
CA PHE A 286 6.95 -1.16 -15.89
C PHE A 286 6.96 -0.28 -17.13
N ASP A 287 7.95 -0.46 -18.01
CA ASP A 287 8.05 0.29 -19.25
C ASP A 287 6.94 -0.13 -20.22
N ALA A 288 6.58 -1.41 -20.27
CA ALA A 288 5.45 -1.91 -21.04
C ALA A 288 4.10 -1.36 -20.54
N ILE A 289 3.86 -1.34 -19.21
CA ILE A 289 2.68 -0.75 -18.59
C ILE A 289 2.58 0.73 -18.94
N ARG A 290 3.69 1.48 -18.80
CA ARG A 290 3.75 2.90 -19.18
C ARG A 290 3.49 3.10 -20.67
N GLY A 291 4.05 2.24 -21.51
CA GLY A 291 3.87 2.26 -22.97
C GLY A 291 2.40 2.11 -23.37
N ILE A 292 1.67 1.18 -22.74
CA ILE A 292 0.21 1.01 -22.94
C ILE A 292 -0.53 2.28 -22.51
N CYS A 293 -0.24 2.83 -21.32
CA CYS A 293 -0.90 4.03 -20.83
C CYS A 293 -0.71 5.20 -21.80
N VAL A 294 0.54 5.52 -22.15
CA VAL A 294 0.87 6.63 -23.06
C VAL A 294 0.26 6.40 -24.44
N GLY A 295 0.30 5.15 -24.92
CA GLY A 295 -0.31 4.73 -26.18
C GLY A 295 -1.82 5.03 -26.21
N LEU A 296 -2.55 4.76 -25.13
CA LEU A 296 -3.99 4.99 -25.06
C LEU A 296 -4.35 6.45 -24.79
N TYR A 297 -3.60 7.13 -23.92
CA TYR A 297 -3.91 8.50 -23.47
C TYR A 297 -3.49 9.59 -24.46
N ARG A 298 -2.45 9.38 -25.30
CA ARG A 298 -1.84 10.46 -26.12
C ARG A 298 -1.98 10.32 -27.64
N THR A 299 -2.46 9.19 -28.16
CA THR A 299 -2.40 8.90 -29.61
C THR A 299 -3.66 9.28 -30.40
N ARG A 300 -4.81 9.53 -29.76
CA ARG A 300 -6.04 9.82 -30.52
C ARG A 300 -6.08 11.24 -31.07
N LYS A 301 -6.32 11.33 -32.39
CA LYS A 301 -6.54 12.59 -33.11
C LYS A 301 -7.72 13.37 -32.55
N GLU A 302 -8.79 12.69 -32.14
CA GLU A 302 -9.98 13.29 -31.55
C GLU A 302 -9.66 14.09 -30.27
N ALA A 303 -8.75 13.59 -29.44
CA ALA A 303 -8.28 14.31 -28.24
C ALA A 303 -7.36 15.51 -28.56
N ARG A 304 -6.86 15.61 -29.80
CA ARG A 304 -6.00 16.71 -30.29
C ARG A 304 -6.78 17.75 -31.09
N GLU A 305 -7.86 17.35 -31.75
CA GLU A 305 -8.71 18.23 -32.58
C GLU A 305 -9.69 19.07 -31.74
N ASP A 306 -10.10 18.56 -30.57
CA ASP A 306 -10.82 19.35 -29.59
C ASP A 306 -9.89 20.40 -28.95
N LYS A 307 -10.37 21.64 -28.79
CA LYS A 307 -9.63 22.75 -28.13
C LYS A 307 -9.25 22.45 -26.67
N ARG A 308 -9.71 21.33 -26.10
CA ARG A 308 -9.36 20.88 -24.74
C ARG A 308 -8.97 19.40 -24.80
N PRO A 309 -7.78 19.02 -24.28
CA PRO A 309 -7.38 17.63 -24.20
C PRO A 309 -8.38 16.84 -23.34
N TRP A 310 -8.65 15.61 -23.74
CA TRP A 310 -9.51 14.71 -22.97
C TRP A 310 -8.87 14.40 -21.60
N SER A 311 -9.65 14.55 -20.53
CA SER A 311 -9.25 14.10 -19.19
C SER A 311 -9.14 12.58 -19.11
N TYR A 312 -8.52 12.05 -18.05
CA TYR A 312 -8.55 10.60 -17.77
C TYR A 312 -9.99 10.06 -17.72
N TYR A 313 -10.89 10.74 -17.01
CA TYR A 313 -12.32 10.42 -16.98
C TYR A 313 -12.95 10.37 -18.37
N THR A 314 -12.65 11.35 -19.23
CA THR A 314 -13.17 11.37 -20.60
C THR A 314 -12.71 10.15 -21.37
N HIS A 315 -11.43 9.78 -21.27
CA HIS A 315 -10.91 8.57 -21.92
C HIS A 315 -11.61 7.30 -21.42
N LEU A 316 -11.81 7.15 -20.10
CA LEU A 316 -12.47 5.98 -19.51
C LEU A 316 -13.89 5.74 -20.03
N ARG A 317 -14.59 6.80 -20.46
CA ARG A 317 -15.97 6.73 -20.99
C ARG A 317 -16.06 6.63 -22.50
N HIS A 318 -15.03 7.06 -23.23
CA HIS A 318 -15.11 7.22 -24.70
C HIS A 318 -14.28 6.21 -25.48
N LEU A 319 -13.31 5.55 -24.83
CA LEU A 319 -12.62 4.39 -25.38
C LEU A 319 -13.56 3.18 -25.45
N ASP A 320 -13.19 2.20 -26.29
CA ASP A 320 -13.80 0.88 -26.21
C ASP A 320 -13.52 0.22 -24.84
N PRO A 321 -14.38 -0.69 -24.37
CA PRO A 321 -14.26 -1.31 -23.04
C PRO A 321 -12.88 -1.87 -22.71
N GLU A 322 -12.26 -2.59 -23.64
CA GLU A 322 -10.96 -3.24 -23.45
C GLU A 322 -9.82 -2.21 -23.32
N SER A 323 -9.82 -1.18 -24.17
CA SER A 323 -8.86 -0.08 -24.10
C SER A 323 -9.06 0.77 -22.83
N ALA A 324 -10.31 1.07 -22.47
CA ALA A 324 -10.62 1.81 -21.25
C ALA A 324 -10.15 1.04 -20.00
N LEU A 325 -10.43 -0.26 -19.95
CA LEU A 325 -10.00 -1.16 -18.89
C LEU A 325 -8.47 -1.27 -18.84
N SER A 326 -7.80 -1.39 -19.99
CA SER A 326 -6.33 -1.44 -20.07
C SER A 326 -5.72 -0.17 -19.47
N MET A 327 -6.22 1.01 -19.87
CA MET A 327 -5.75 2.29 -19.33
C MET A 327 -6.00 2.39 -17.81
N ALA A 328 -7.20 2.01 -17.33
CA ALA A 328 -7.50 1.99 -15.90
C ALA A 328 -6.60 1.02 -15.12
N THR A 329 -6.26 -0.12 -15.72
CA THR A 329 -5.35 -1.12 -15.15
C THR A 329 -3.93 -0.57 -15.07
N THR A 330 -3.44 0.11 -16.12
CA THR A 330 -2.12 0.75 -16.07
C THR A 330 -2.02 1.81 -14.98
N HIS A 331 -3.09 2.59 -14.75
CA HIS A 331 -3.16 3.57 -13.65
C HIS A 331 -3.06 2.88 -12.28
N MET A 332 -3.79 1.78 -12.09
CA MET A 332 -3.78 0.97 -10.87
C MET A 332 -2.48 0.21 -10.60
N MET A 333 -1.57 0.14 -11.59
CA MET A 333 -0.27 -0.51 -11.46
C MET A 333 0.91 0.45 -11.47
N GLY A 334 0.78 1.62 -12.12
CA GLY A 334 1.90 2.50 -12.44
C GLY A 334 1.94 3.83 -11.67
N GLN A 335 0.83 4.32 -11.15
CA GLN A 335 0.78 5.54 -10.33
C GLN A 335 0.94 5.19 -8.85
N GLY A 336 1.59 5.97 -8.00
CA GLY A 336 1.62 5.70 -6.55
C GLY A 336 0.67 6.58 -5.72
N MET A 337 0.49 7.87 -6.01
CA MET A 337 -0.36 8.80 -5.28
C MET A 337 -1.84 8.64 -5.61
N THR A 338 -2.20 8.49 -6.89
CA THR A 338 -3.61 8.35 -7.30
C THR A 338 -4.01 6.92 -7.68
N GLY A 339 -3.06 6.04 -7.97
CA GLY A 339 -3.29 4.64 -8.35
C GLY A 339 -2.40 3.65 -7.58
N GLY A 340 -1.91 2.62 -8.27
CA GLY A 340 -0.86 1.72 -7.75
C GLY A 340 -1.34 0.63 -6.80
N ASP A 341 -2.61 0.62 -6.45
CA ASP A 341 -3.14 -0.26 -5.41
C ASP A 341 -2.94 -1.75 -5.72
N ILE A 342 -2.96 -2.17 -6.99
CA ILE A 342 -2.71 -3.58 -7.36
C ILE A 342 -1.29 -3.99 -6.98
N VAL A 343 -0.31 -3.19 -7.39
CA VAL A 343 1.10 -3.48 -7.19
C VAL A 343 1.49 -3.28 -5.73
N ARG A 344 0.96 -2.24 -5.08
CA ARG A 344 1.14 -2.00 -3.65
C ARG A 344 0.57 -3.12 -2.79
N MET A 345 -0.60 -3.66 -3.14
CA MET A 345 -1.19 -4.81 -2.45
C MET A 345 -0.24 -6.01 -2.50
N ALA A 346 0.31 -6.33 -3.68
CA ALA A 346 1.28 -7.41 -3.83
C ALA A 346 2.55 -7.16 -2.99
N ASN A 347 3.12 -5.95 -3.06
CA ASN A 347 4.27 -5.56 -2.24
C ASN A 347 3.99 -5.76 -0.74
N ASN A 348 2.83 -5.30 -0.27
CA ASN A 348 2.47 -5.36 1.13
C ASN A 348 2.24 -6.81 1.62
N VAL A 349 1.70 -7.70 0.78
CA VAL A 349 1.64 -9.15 1.10
C VAL A 349 3.05 -9.69 1.37
N VAL A 350 4.02 -9.40 0.49
CA VAL A 350 5.39 -9.88 0.63
C VAL A 350 6.06 -9.29 1.88
N LYS A 351 5.92 -7.99 2.11
CA LYS A 351 6.56 -7.28 3.23
C LYS A 351 6.01 -7.70 4.59
N LEU A 352 4.70 -7.91 4.70
CA LEU A 352 4.09 -8.45 5.92
C LEU A 352 4.56 -9.88 6.21
N ARG A 353 4.68 -10.73 5.17
CA ARG A 353 5.28 -12.08 5.33
C ARG A 353 6.73 -12.03 5.78
N GLN A 354 7.55 -11.17 5.18
CA GLN A 354 8.94 -11.00 5.57
C GLN A 354 9.06 -10.50 7.02
N ALA A 355 8.20 -9.58 7.44
CA ALA A 355 8.14 -9.09 8.81
C ALA A 355 7.79 -10.21 9.82
N MET A 356 6.80 -11.05 9.50
CA MET A 356 6.44 -12.22 10.32
C MET A 356 7.59 -13.23 10.40
N GLN A 357 8.24 -13.55 9.28
CA GLN A 357 9.37 -14.49 9.24
C GLN A 357 10.56 -13.97 10.05
N LEU A 358 10.85 -12.68 9.97
CA LEU A 358 11.92 -12.06 10.76
C LEU A 358 11.60 -12.10 12.26
N GLU A 359 10.33 -11.86 12.65
CA GLU A 359 9.89 -12.00 14.03
C GLU A 359 10.05 -13.44 14.55
N ASP A 360 9.64 -14.45 13.76
CA ASP A 360 9.83 -15.86 14.10
C ASP A 360 11.32 -16.21 14.27
N GLN A 361 12.20 -15.71 13.38
CA GLN A 361 13.65 -15.91 13.49
C GLN A 361 14.22 -15.30 14.77
N ILE A 362 13.80 -14.08 15.11
CA ILE A 362 14.20 -13.41 16.35
C ILE A 362 13.76 -14.24 17.57
N ARG A 363 12.54 -14.78 17.57
CA ARG A 363 12.05 -15.65 18.65
C ARG A 363 12.84 -16.94 18.80
N LEU A 364 13.08 -17.64 17.68
CA LEU A 364 13.85 -18.88 17.65
C LEU A 364 15.28 -18.67 18.16
N SER A 365 15.92 -17.55 17.80
CA SER A 365 17.26 -17.20 18.30
C SER A 365 17.33 -17.04 19.83
N ARG A 366 16.17 -16.89 20.49
CA ARG A 366 16.04 -16.73 21.94
C ARG A 366 15.43 -17.94 22.64
N HIS A 367 15.33 -19.08 21.95
CA HIS A 367 14.77 -20.32 22.52
C HIS A 367 13.31 -20.18 22.98
N VAL A 368 12.57 -19.24 22.42
CA VAL A 368 11.15 -19.06 22.73
C VAL A 368 10.37 -19.97 21.80
N VAL A 369 9.68 -20.94 22.38
CA VAL A 369 8.90 -21.93 21.61
C VAL A 369 7.88 -21.17 20.74
N PRO A 370 7.78 -21.49 19.44
CA PRO A 370 6.78 -20.91 18.57
C PRO A 370 5.37 -21.27 19.07
N ASP A 371 4.68 -20.27 19.60
CA ASP A 371 3.23 -20.29 19.77
C ASP A 371 2.66 -19.20 18.86
N ALA A 372 1.72 -19.59 17.99
CA ALA A 372 1.02 -18.70 17.07
C ALA A 372 0.28 -17.59 17.82
N LYS A 373 -0.32 -17.90 18.98
CA LYS A 373 -0.98 -16.91 19.84
C LYS A 373 0.00 -15.94 20.51
N GLY A 374 1.25 -16.38 20.66
CA GLY A 374 2.34 -15.59 21.23
C GLY A 374 3.11 -14.72 20.22
N ARG A 375 2.73 -14.66 18.94
CA ARG A 375 3.43 -13.80 17.96
C ARG A 375 3.20 -12.32 18.25
N MET A 376 4.28 -11.54 18.18
CA MET A 376 4.21 -10.08 18.29
C MET A 376 3.61 -9.46 17.04
N ILE A 377 3.80 -10.07 15.86
CA ILE A 377 3.17 -9.63 14.61
C ILE A 377 2.25 -10.75 14.11
N GLN A 378 0.96 -10.48 14.09
CA GLN A 378 -0.05 -11.40 13.60
C GLN A 378 -0.76 -10.76 12.41
N VAL A 379 -0.79 -11.44 11.27
CA VAL A 379 -1.41 -10.92 10.04
C VAL A 379 -2.52 -11.87 9.61
N MET A 380 -3.76 -11.38 9.62
CA MET A 380 -4.91 -12.05 9.01
C MET A 380 -5.18 -11.44 7.65
N THR A 381 -4.96 -12.22 6.59
CA THR A 381 -5.34 -11.84 5.23
C THR A 381 -6.77 -12.31 4.95
N LEU A 382 -7.64 -11.41 4.48
CA LEU A 382 -9.03 -11.69 4.16
C LEU A 382 -9.38 -11.21 2.75
N SER A 383 -10.06 -12.06 1.98
CA SER A 383 -10.57 -11.70 0.66
C SER A 383 -11.83 -10.86 0.80
N MET A 384 -11.85 -9.72 0.11
CA MET A 384 -13.06 -8.89 0.00
C MET A 384 -14.19 -9.62 -0.74
N GLU A 385 -13.85 -10.43 -1.75
CA GLU A 385 -14.84 -11.23 -2.48
C GLU A 385 -15.52 -12.23 -1.54
N GLU A 386 -14.78 -12.82 -0.61
CA GLU A 386 -15.34 -13.70 0.41
C GLU A 386 -16.24 -12.93 1.39
N PHE A 387 -15.86 -11.72 1.80
CA PHE A 387 -16.74 -10.84 2.61
C PHE A 387 -18.04 -10.48 1.88
N THR A 388 -17.98 -10.23 0.58
CA THR A 388 -19.18 -9.93 -0.20
C THR A 388 -20.08 -11.15 -0.37
N ARG A 389 -19.49 -12.34 -0.57
CA ARG A 389 -20.25 -13.58 -0.78
C ARG A 389 -20.83 -14.14 0.51
N GLU A 390 -20.01 -14.21 1.56
CA GLU A 390 -20.30 -14.84 2.86
C GLU A 390 -20.03 -13.86 4.02
N PRO A 391 -20.73 -12.71 4.09
CA PRO A 391 -20.43 -11.62 5.03
C PRO A 391 -20.41 -12.09 6.49
N ARG A 392 -21.36 -12.95 6.88
CA ARG A 392 -21.43 -13.47 8.26
C ARG A 392 -20.23 -14.35 8.60
N ALA A 393 -19.87 -15.30 7.75
CA ALA A 393 -18.75 -16.21 8.02
C ALA A 393 -17.41 -15.46 8.05
N ALA A 394 -17.22 -14.50 7.13
CA ALA A 394 -16.03 -13.66 7.09
C ALA A 394 -15.90 -12.76 8.33
N THR A 395 -17.00 -12.14 8.78
CA THR A 395 -17.02 -11.32 10.00
C THR A 395 -16.75 -12.14 11.25
N ILE A 396 -17.29 -13.37 11.34
CA ILE A 396 -16.97 -14.28 12.45
C ILE A 396 -15.47 -14.53 12.55
N ARG A 397 -14.81 -14.90 11.43
CA ARG A 397 -13.36 -15.15 11.43
C ARG A 397 -12.54 -13.91 11.81
N PHE A 398 -12.96 -12.75 11.32
CA PHE A 398 -12.36 -11.48 11.72
C PHE A 398 -12.46 -11.25 13.23
N LEU A 399 -13.64 -11.43 13.82
CA LEU A 399 -13.86 -11.27 15.26
C LEU A 399 -13.11 -12.33 16.08
N ASP A 400 -13.01 -13.57 15.58
CA ASP A 400 -12.21 -14.62 16.20
C ASP A 400 -10.73 -14.26 16.22
N PHE A 401 -10.19 -13.74 15.12
CA PHE A 401 -8.82 -13.24 15.09
C PHE A 401 -8.59 -12.05 16.00
N ALA A 402 -9.46 -11.05 15.95
CA ALA A 402 -9.25 -9.79 16.64
C ALA A 402 -9.42 -9.94 18.17
N LEU A 403 -10.51 -10.61 18.58
CA LEU A 403 -10.93 -10.72 19.97
C LEU A 403 -10.55 -12.05 20.62
N GLY A 404 -10.24 -13.10 19.86
CA GLY A 404 -9.90 -14.41 20.44
C GLY A 404 -10.93 -14.87 21.47
N ASP A 405 -10.47 -15.32 22.63
CA ASP A 405 -11.35 -15.80 23.70
C ASP A 405 -11.87 -14.66 24.62
N SER A 406 -11.53 -13.39 24.34
CA SER A 406 -11.99 -12.24 25.16
C SER A 406 -13.46 -11.87 24.93
N SER A 407 -14.08 -12.39 23.87
CA SER A 407 -15.48 -12.16 23.55
C SER A 407 -16.19 -13.50 23.35
N PRO A 408 -17.35 -13.73 24.01
CA PRO A 408 -18.12 -14.96 23.82
C PRO A 408 -18.56 -15.19 22.36
N ARG A 409 -18.65 -16.47 21.98
CA ARG A 409 -18.98 -16.87 20.60
C ARG A 409 -20.33 -16.32 20.14
N ASP A 410 -21.34 -16.35 20.99
CA ASP A 410 -22.70 -15.86 20.72
C ASP A 410 -22.73 -14.35 20.46
N VAL A 411 -21.90 -13.57 21.17
CA VAL A 411 -21.73 -12.13 20.92
C VAL A 411 -21.16 -11.90 19.53
N LYS A 412 -20.11 -12.62 19.14
CA LYS A 412 -19.52 -12.51 17.80
C LYS A 412 -20.51 -12.93 16.70
N GLU A 413 -21.26 -13.99 16.92
CA GLU A 413 -22.27 -14.48 15.97
C GLU A 413 -23.42 -13.48 15.78
N ARG A 414 -23.83 -12.80 16.85
CA ARG A 414 -24.82 -11.70 16.79
C ARG A 414 -24.30 -10.53 15.95
N ILE A 415 -23.11 -10.02 16.25
CA ILE A 415 -22.47 -8.92 15.49
C ILE A 415 -22.34 -9.29 14.01
N ALA A 416 -21.91 -10.52 13.72
CA ALA A 416 -21.78 -10.98 12.34
C ALA A 416 -23.11 -11.09 11.59
N ALA A 417 -24.20 -11.48 12.26
CA ALA A 417 -25.54 -11.54 11.68
C ALA A 417 -26.12 -10.13 11.43
N GLU A 418 -25.86 -9.19 12.34
CA GLU A 418 -26.22 -7.77 12.18
C GLU A 418 -25.48 -7.16 10.99
N TYR A 419 -24.18 -7.43 10.86
CA TYR A 419 -23.39 -7.01 9.72
C TYR A 419 -23.96 -7.54 8.39
N GLU A 420 -24.20 -8.86 8.29
CA GLU A 420 -24.75 -9.46 7.08
C GLU A 420 -26.09 -8.79 6.71
N SER A 421 -26.97 -8.58 7.68
CA SER A 421 -28.25 -7.91 7.47
C SER A 421 -28.09 -6.49 6.93
N SER A 422 -27.20 -5.70 7.55
CA SER A 422 -26.87 -4.33 7.13
C SER A 422 -26.25 -4.28 5.74
N TYR A 423 -25.29 -5.18 5.45
CA TYR A 423 -24.63 -5.28 4.16
C TYR A 423 -25.63 -5.61 3.05
N ARG A 424 -26.45 -6.64 3.23
CA ARG A 424 -27.47 -7.05 2.25
C ARG A 424 -28.51 -5.94 2.03
N ALA A 425 -28.84 -5.15 3.04
CA ALA A 425 -29.70 -3.97 2.87
C ALA A 425 -29.05 -2.91 1.98
N LYS A 426 -27.78 -2.53 2.26
CA LYS A 426 -27.03 -1.57 1.44
C LYS A 426 -26.87 -2.00 -0.02
N VAL A 427 -26.69 -3.31 -0.26
CA VAL A 427 -26.66 -3.87 -1.62
C VAL A 427 -28.00 -3.67 -2.32
N ARG A 428 -29.12 -4.02 -1.66
CA ARG A 428 -30.47 -3.84 -2.22
C ARG A 428 -30.84 -2.37 -2.48
N GLU A 429 -30.34 -1.47 -1.63
CA GLU A 429 -30.60 -0.02 -1.74
C GLU A 429 -29.69 0.67 -2.78
N GLY A 430 -28.72 -0.03 -3.36
CA GLY A 430 -27.86 0.51 -4.41
C GLY A 430 -26.77 1.46 -3.90
N ASN A 431 -26.10 1.11 -2.79
CA ASN A 431 -25.01 1.93 -2.24
C ASN A 431 -23.97 2.28 -3.30
N GLU A 432 -23.60 3.57 -3.38
CA GLU A 432 -22.80 4.07 -4.49
C GLU A 432 -21.37 3.48 -4.56
N HIS A 433 -20.88 2.92 -3.47
CA HIS A 433 -19.54 2.35 -3.37
C HIS A 433 -19.51 0.83 -3.56
N ILE A 434 -20.68 0.20 -3.68
CA ILE A 434 -20.81 -1.21 -4.03
C ILE A 434 -21.01 -1.29 -5.55
N THR A 435 -19.95 -1.64 -6.27
CA THR A 435 -19.94 -1.61 -7.74
C THR A 435 -20.44 -2.89 -8.40
N ASN A 436 -20.78 -3.93 -7.63
CA ASN A 436 -21.06 -5.26 -8.19
C ASN A 436 -22.29 -5.28 -9.11
N ASP A 437 -23.26 -4.39 -8.91
CA ASP A 437 -24.55 -4.42 -9.63
C ASP A 437 -24.89 -3.08 -10.32
N LYS A 438 -23.89 -2.24 -10.58
CA LYS A 438 -24.13 -0.91 -11.17
C LYS A 438 -24.12 -0.93 -12.70
N GLU A 439 -25.26 -0.58 -13.30
CA GLU A 439 -25.36 -0.28 -14.72
C GLU A 439 -24.61 1.02 -15.06
N ILE A 440 -23.76 0.98 -16.08
CA ILE A 440 -23.07 2.16 -16.62
C ILE A 440 -23.72 2.50 -17.96
N THR A 441 -24.50 3.59 -17.97
CA THR A 441 -25.01 4.16 -19.22
C THR A 441 -23.90 4.99 -19.87
N ASN A 442 -23.16 4.39 -20.80
CA ASN A 442 -22.24 5.15 -21.65
C ASN A 442 -23.06 5.91 -22.70
N GLY A 443 -23.16 7.23 -22.55
CA GLY A 443 -23.90 8.11 -23.48
C GLY A 443 -23.46 8.06 -24.94
N LYS A 444 -22.30 7.46 -25.24
CA LYS A 444 -21.79 7.22 -26.60
C LYS A 444 -22.36 5.96 -27.26
N TYR A 445 -22.76 4.95 -26.48
CA TYR A 445 -23.22 3.65 -27.01
C TYR A 445 -24.74 3.51 -27.10
N GLY A 446 -25.51 4.55 -26.78
CA GLY A 446 -26.93 4.66 -27.15
C GLY A 446 -27.85 3.51 -26.73
N GLY A 447 -27.40 2.64 -25.84
CA GLY A 447 -28.09 1.43 -25.43
C GLY A 447 -27.59 0.96 -24.07
N ASP A 448 -28.46 0.28 -23.35
CA ASP A 448 -28.27 -0.28 -22.02
C ASP A 448 -27.22 -1.40 -22.06
N VAL A 449 -25.96 -1.07 -22.30
CA VAL A 449 -24.87 -2.04 -22.12
C VAL A 449 -24.69 -2.20 -20.62
N ASN A 450 -25.30 -3.25 -20.08
CA ASN A 450 -25.09 -3.65 -18.71
C ASN A 450 -23.63 -4.11 -18.55
N ILE A 451 -22.74 -3.20 -18.15
CA ILE A 451 -21.32 -3.51 -17.95
C ILE A 451 -21.13 -4.61 -16.89
N VAL A 452 -22.10 -4.81 -15.99
CA VAL A 452 -22.10 -5.93 -15.04
C VAL A 452 -22.15 -7.27 -15.76
N GLU A 453 -22.97 -7.41 -16.80
CA GLU A 453 -23.07 -8.64 -17.61
C GLU A 453 -21.77 -8.93 -18.37
N LYS A 454 -20.94 -7.92 -18.59
CA LYS A 454 -19.64 -8.06 -19.26
C LYS A 454 -18.47 -8.27 -18.29
N ARG A 455 -18.71 -8.32 -16.98
CA ARG A 455 -17.63 -8.42 -16.00
C ARG A 455 -16.74 -9.64 -16.25
N GLU A 456 -17.34 -10.80 -16.48
CA GLU A 456 -16.60 -12.04 -16.77
C GLU A 456 -15.80 -11.93 -18.06
N ASP A 457 -16.36 -11.33 -19.11
CA ASP A 457 -15.67 -11.08 -20.38
C ASP A 457 -14.47 -10.13 -20.20
N LEU A 458 -14.62 -9.09 -19.38
CA LEU A 458 -13.57 -8.10 -19.09
C LEU A 458 -12.45 -8.67 -18.23
N GLU A 459 -12.78 -9.45 -17.21
CA GLU A 459 -11.80 -10.22 -16.44
C GLU A 459 -11.11 -11.24 -17.35
N GLY A 460 -11.86 -11.89 -18.24
CA GLY A 460 -11.35 -12.78 -19.29
C GLY A 460 -10.36 -12.08 -20.21
N PHE A 461 -10.68 -10.89 -20.69
CA PHE A 461 -9.77 -10.06 -21.49
C PHE A 461 -8.45 -9.82 -20.76
N LEU A 462 -8.49 -9.38 -19.50
CA LEU A 462 -7.28 -9.14 -18.71
C LEU A 462 -6.46 -10.43 -18.50
N ARG A 463 -7.12 -11.57 -18.25
CA ARG A 463 -6.46 -12.88 -18.07
C ARG A 463 -5.74 -13.34 -19.34
N HIS A 464 -6.28 -13.04 -20.52
CA HIS A 464 -5.68 -13.43 -21.80
C HIS A 464 -4.71 -12.39 -22.38
N HIS A 465 -4.66 -11.17 -21.82
CA HIS A 465 -3.72 -10.15 -22.24
C HIS A 465 -2.27 -10.53 -21.84
N ASP A 466 -1.32 -10.55 -22.79
CA ASP A 466 0.05 -11.06 -22.56
C ASP A 466 0.76 -10.45 -21.34
N LEU A 467 0.70 -9.13 -21.19
CA LEU A 467 1.28 -8.42 -20.05
C LEU A 467 0.43 -8.57 -18.78
N PHE A 468 -0.83 -8.10 -18.79
CA PHE A 468 -1.68 -8.08 -17.60
C PHE A 468 -2.00 -9.48 -17.09
N GLY A 469 -2.33 -10.44 -17.96
CA GLY A 469 -2.65 -11.81 -17.57
C GLY A 469 -1.51 -12.47 -16.81
N ARG A 470 -0.27 -12.25 -17.25
CA ARG A 470 0.92 -12.73 -16.53
C ARG A 470 1.11 -12.02 -15.19
N VAL A 471 1.16 -10.68 -15.19
CA VAL A 471 1.49 -9.93 -13.95
C VAL A 471 0.37 -10.07 -12.91
N LEU A 472 -0.88 -9.85 -13.30
CA LEU A 472 -2.03 -9.99 -12.42
C LEU A 472 -2.22 -11.45 -11.99
N GLY A 473 -1.96 -12.43 -12.86
CA GLY A 473 -2.00 -13.86 -12.50
C GLY A 473 -0.93 -14.27 -11.48
N ASN A 474 0.27 -13.67 -11.56
CA ASN A 474 1.30 -13.87 -10.54
C ASN A 474 0.88 -13.25 -9.18
N ILE A 475 0.27 -12.05 -9.20
CA ILE A 475 -0.27 -11.40 -8.01
C ILE A 475 -1.44 -12.21 -7.41
N GLU A 476 -2.34 -12.73 -8.25
CA GLU A 476 -3.46 -13.59 -7.83
C GLU A 476 -2.94 -14.84 -7.11
N ARG A 477 -1.90 -15.49 -7.64
CA ARG A 477 -1.26 -16.64 -6.99
C ARG A 477 -0.71 -16.28 -5.61
N LEU A 478 0.05 -15.18 -5.52
CA LEU A 478 0.60 -14.68 -4.26
C LEU A 478 -0.50 -14.43 -3.21
N ILE A 479 -1.61 -13.82 -3.62
CA ILE A 479 -2.75 -13.51 -2.75
C ILE A 479 -3.45 -14.80 -2.30
N ASN A 480 -3.67 -15.75 -3.22
CA ASN A 480 -4.27 -17.04 -2.88
C ASN A 480 -3.41 -17.82 -1.87
N ASP A 481 -2.08 -17.78 -2.02
CA ASP A 481 -1.17 -18.37 -1.04
C ASP A 481 -1.31 -17.70 0.33
N ALA A 482 -1.43 -16.36 0.38
CA ALA A 482 -1.60 -15.61 1.63
C ALA A 482 -2.95 -15.90 2.30
N LEU A 483 -4.01 -16.05 1.51
CA LEU A 483 -5.33 -16.45 2.01
C LEU A 483 -5.33 -17.88 2.56
N LEU A 484 -4.65 -18.82 1.89
CA LEU A 484 -4.52 -20.19 2.37
C LEU A 484 -3.71 -20.28 3.67
N GLU A 485 -2.61 -19.53 3.75
CA GLU A 485 -1.81 -19.42 4.97
C GLU A 485 -2.62 -18.81 6.13
N SER A 486 -3.32 -17.71 5.89
CA SER A 486 -4.21 -17.06 6.87
C SER A 486 -5.27 -18.05 7.39
N ARG A 487 -5.93 -18.80 6.49
CA ARG A 487 -6.90 -19.83 6.89
C ARG A 487 -6.28 -20.90 7.77
N ARG A 488 -5.09 -21.39 7.46
CA ARG A 488 -4.41 -22.41 8.30
C ARG A 488 -4.02 -21.88 9.67
N ASN A 489 -3.63 -20.61 9.76
CA ASN A 489 -3.17 -20.01 11.00
C ASN A 489 -4.31 -19.65 11.97
N PHE A 490 -5.53 -19.44 11.46
CA PHE A 490 -6.66 -18.92 12.23
C PHE A 490 -7.98 -19.70 12.06
N SER A 491 -7.93 -20.94 11.56
CA SER A 491 -9.08 -21.86 11.48
C SER A 491 -9.33 -22.62 12.77
#